data_AF-A0A2I0DC42-F1
#
_entry.id   AF-A0A2I0DC42-F1
#
_cell.length_a   1.000
_cell.length_b   1.000
_cell.length_c   1.000
_cell.angle_alpha   90.00
_cell.angle_beta   90.00
_cell.angle_gamma   90.00
#
_symmetry.space_group_name_H-M   'P 1'
#
loop_
_entity.id
_entity.type
_entity.pdbx_description
1 polymer ?
#
loop_
_entity_poly.entity_id
_entity_poly.type
_entity_poly.pdbx_seq_one_letter_code
_entity_poly.pdbx_strand_id
1 'polypeptide(L)'
;MIKKIIYQFSKENTKHFIGYGDTSKMVAKYFSYNEKYFQTQIVFSLKIITKCDIQTAFSDIILYTPNQLGIPTYVLNNNPIRYNVSKGIYENIIDVSNYLIRFPTKGLFIVVNWINTAKNISNFSYHRRERFTGTALQPLICTYP
;
A
#
# COMPACT_ATOMS: atom_id res chain seq x y z
N MET A 1 -14.93 13.42 -21.61
CA MET A 1 -14.09 13.89 -20.49
C MET A 1 -13.72 12.68 -19.65
N ILE A 2 -12.44 12.29 -19.60
CA ILE A 2 -11.98 11.13 -18.82
C ILE A 2 -11.96 11.57 -17.35
N LYS A 3 -12.89 11.06 -16.54
CA LYS A 3 -12.92 11.34 -15.10
C LYS A 3 -11.78 10.55 -14.44
N LYS A 4 -10.92 11.24 -13.67
CA LYS A 4 -9.83 10.63 -12.91
C LYS A 4 -10.40 10.07 -11.60
N ILE A 5 -10.18 8.79 -11.33
CA ILE A 5 -10.47 8.22 -10.00
C ILE A 5 -9.18 8.19 -9.19
N ILE A 6 -9.24 8.77 -7.98
CA ILE A 6 -8.15 8.73 -7.00
C ILE A 6 -8.65 7.86 -5.84
N TYR A 7 -7.98 6.74 -5.59
CA TYR A 7 -8.29 5.89 -4.44
C TYR A 7 -7.38 6.24 -3.28
N GLN A 8 -7.98 6.48 -2.12
CA GLN A 8 -7.27 6.85 -0.91
C GLN A 8 -7.32 5.71 0.10
N PHE A 9 -6.15 5.36 0.64
CA PHE A 9 -6.10 4.73 1.95
C PHE A 9 -6.60 5.75 2.99
N SER A 10 -7.92 5.79 3.21
CA SER A 10 -8.55 6.60 4.25
C SER A 10 -8.33 5.98 5.64
N LYS A 11 -8.47 6.83 6.68
CA LYS A 11 -8.46 6.44 8.11
C LYS A 11 -9.65 5.54 8.50
N GLU A 12 -10.58 5.27 7.58
CA GLU A 12 -11.74 4.41 7.83
C GLU A 12 -11.32 3.00 8.25
N ASN A 13 -12.13 2.37 9.10
CA ASN A 13 -11.94 1.01 9.59
C ASN A 13 -11.61 0.05 8.45
N THR A 14 -10.37 -0.44 8.43
CA THR A 14 -9.90 -1.46 7.49
C THR A 14 -10.77 -2.70 7.65
N LYS A 15 -11.70 -2.94 6.73
CA LYS A 15 -12.66 -4.06 6.81
C LYS A 15 -12.00 -5.43 6.66
N HIS A 16 -10.85 -5.49 5.98
CA HIS A 16 -10.07 -6.70 5.76
C HIS A 16 -8.59 -6.33 5.83
N PHE A 17 -7.91 -6.74 6.90
CA PHE A 17 -6.46 -6.64 7.07
C PHE A 17 -5.88 -8.04 6.96
N ILE A 18 -4.95 -8.24 6.02
CA ILE A 18 -4.16 -9.47 5.93
C ILE A 18 -2.71 -9.05 6.14
N GLY A 19 -2.14 -9.45 7.27
CA GLY A 19 -0.71 -9.35 7.55
C GLY A 19 -0.12 -10.76 7.58
N TYR A 20 0.95 -11.00 6.84
CA TYR A 20 1.69 -12.26 6.88
C TYR A 20 3.00 -12.09 7.69
N GLY A 21 3.35 -13.10 8.47
CA GLY A 21 4.46 -13.08 9.45
C GLY A 21 5.80 -13.58 8.91
N ASP A 22 6.85 -13.19 9.63
CA ASP A 22 8.30 -13.46 9.55
C ASP A 22 9.13 -12.98 8.35
N THR A 23 8.66 -13.07 7.11
CA THR A 23 9.50 -12.71 5.94
C THR A 23 8.88 -11.69 4.99
N SER A 24 7.56 -11.63 4.91
CA SER A 24 6.83 -10.71 4.03
C SER A 24 5.83 -9.89 4.83
N LYS A 25 6.27 -8.72 5.29
CA LYS A 25 5.35 -7.74 5.86
C LYS A 25 4.58 -7.16 4.67
N MET A 26 3.31 -7.52 4.54
CA MET A 26 2.39 -6.96 3.56
C MET A 26 1.16 -6.41 4.28
N VAL A 27 0.52 -5.40 3.70
CA VAL A 27 -0.79 -4.92 4.11
C VAL A 27 -1.67 -4.79 2.87
N ALA A 28 -2.93 -5.18 3.00
CA ALA A 28 -3.91 -5.09 1.93
C ALA A 28 -5.12 -4.24 2.35
N LYS A 29 -5.67 -3.45 1.42
CA LYS A 29 -6.98 -2.80 1.58
C LYS A 29 -7.88 -3.13 0.39
N TYR A 30 -9.12 -3.53 0.70
CA TYR A 30 -10.16 -3.80 -0.29
C TYR A 30 -10.97 -2.55 -0.60
N PHE A 31 -11.26 -2.35 -1.88
CA PHE A 31 -12.13 -1.31 -2.43
C PHE A 31 -13.25 -1.97 -3.22
N SER A 32 -14.48 -1.83 -2.76
CA SER A 32 -15.65 -2.35 -3.47
C SER A 32 -15.86 -1.64 -4.80
N TYR A 33 -16.35 -2.40 -5.79
CA TYR A 33 -16.84 -1.82 -7.03
C TYR A 33 -17.99 -0.84 -6.77
N ASN A 34 -18.03 0.23 -7.55
CA ASN A 34 -19.15 1.17 -7.61
C ASN A 34 -19.52 1.36 -9.08
N GLU A 35 -20.81 1.35 -9.40
CA GLU A 35 -21.30 1.50 -10.77
C GLU A 35 -20.86 2.81 -11.44
N LYS A 36 -20.60 3.86 -10.65
CA LYS A 36 -20.04 5.13 -11.15
C LYS A 36 -18.67 4.95 -11.79
N TYR A 37 -17.94 3.88 -11.44
CA TYR A 37 -16.65 3.55 -12.03
C TYR A 37 -16.75 3.00 -13.45
N PHE A 38 -17.94 2.60 -13.91
CA PHE A 38 -18.16 2.15 -15.28
C PHE A 38 -17.77 3.23 -16.32
N GLN A 39 -18.01 4.51 -15.99
CA GLN A 39 -17.64 5.65 -16.83
C GLN A 39 -16.13 5.97 -16.81
N THR A 40 -15.41 5.47 -15.81
CA THR A 40 -13.99 5.71 -15.57
C THR A 40 -13.25 4.39 -15.56
N GLN A 41 -12.98 3.89 -16.75
CA GLN A 41 -12.53 2.52 -16.90
C GLN A 41 -11.16 2.26 -16.29
N ILE A 42 -10.32 3.28 -16.05
CA ILE A 42 -8.91 3.08 -15.69
C ILE A 42 -8.61 3.70 -14.31
N VAL A 43 -7.91 2.92 -13.48
CA VAL A 43 -7.31 3.42 -12.23
C VAL A 43 -6.11 4.29 -12.59
N PHE A 44 -6.19 5.59 -12.26
CA PHE A 44 -5.12 6.54 -12.60
C PHE A 44 -4.04 6.64 -11.54
N SER A 45 -4.45 6.70 -10.27
CA SER A 45 -3.50 6.91 -9.19
C SER A 45 -3.98 6.33 -7.87
N LEU A 46 -3.01 5.92 -7.05
CA LEU A 46 -3.23 5.43 -5.69
C LEU A 46 -2.68 6.46 -4.70
N LYS A 47 -3.40 6.72 -3.63
CA LYS A 47 -2.93 7.57 -2.54
C LYS A 47 -2.68 6.73 -1.29
N ILE A 48 -1.41 6.70 -0.85
CA ILE A 48 -0.94 5.93 0.30
C ILE A 48 -0.29 6.87 1.31
N ILE A 49 -0.78 6.83 2.55
CA ILE A 49 -0.20 7.59 3.66
C ILE A 49 0.88 6.75 4.35
N THR A 50 2.06 7.32 4.48
CA THR A 50 3.21 6.64 5.10
C THR A 50 3.89 7.54 6.12
N LYS A 51 4.46 6.93 7.16
CA LYS A 51 5.44 7.54 8.06
C LYS A 51 6.80 6.87 7.83
N CYS A 52 7.84 7.66 7.59
CA CYS A 52 9.20 7.15 7.40
C CYS A 52 10.19 7.86 8.34
N ASP A 53 10.99 7.09 9.07
CA ASP A 53 11.99 7.64 10.00
C ASP A 53 13.38 7.84 9.37
N ILE A 54 13.63 7.26 8.18
CA ILE A 54 14.89 7.35 7.42
C ILE A 54 14.73 8.26 6.20
N GLN A 55 15.86 8.76 5.65
CA GLN A 55 15.85 9.74 4.55
C GLN A 55 15.02 9.29 3.34
N THR A 56 15.23 8.04 2.93
CA THR A 56 14.54 7.43 1.80
C THR A 56 14.28 5.97 2.10
N ALA A 57 13.06 5.51 1.86
CA ALA A 57 12.67 4.12 1.84
C ALA A 57 11.85 3.83 0.57
N PHE A 58 11.51 2.57 0.33
CA PHE A 58 10.62 2.21 -0.78
C PHE A 58 9.72 1.04 -0.44
N SER A 59 8.61 0.92 -1.16
CA SER A 59 7.70 -0.22 -1.07
C SER A 59 7.16 -0.59 -2.44
N ASP A 60 6.69 -1.81 -2.55
CA ASP A 60 6.09 -2.32 -3.79
C ASP A 60 4.58 -2.46 -3.63
N ILE A 61 3.83 -2.17 -4.70
CA ILE A 61 2.39 -2.36 -4.74
C ILE A 61 2.06 -3.49 -5.72
N ILE A 62 1.19 -4.39 -5.29
CA ILE A 62 0.56 -5.41 -6.12
C ILE A 62 -0.95 -5.27 -6.00
N LEU A 63 -1.62 -5.33 -7.13
CA LEU A 63 -3.06 -5.12 -7.26
C LEU A 63 -3.72 -6.45 -7.55
N TYR A 64 -4.77 -6.77 -6.81
CA TYR A 64 -5.52 -8.01 -6.97
C TYR A 64 -7.02 -7.75 -7.15
N THR A 65 -7.71 -8.66 -7.82
CA THR A 65 -9.16 -8.82 -7.71
C THR A 65 -9.46 -10.13 -6.97
N PRO A 66 -10.53 -10.18 -6.15
CA PRO A 66 -10.85 -11.39 -5.43
C PRO A 66 -11.47 -12.46 -6.33
N ASN A 67 -11.37 -13.70 -5.87
CA ASN A 67 -12.19 -14.81 -6.36
C ASN A 67 -13.64 -14.75 -5.83
N GLN A 68 -14.44 -15.78 -6.11
CA GLN A 68 -15.84 -15.84 -5.67
C GLN A 68 -16.00 -15.88 -4.14
N LEU A 69 -14.96 -16.27 -3.40
CA LEU A 69 -14.95 -16.35 -1.94
C LEU A 69 -14.45 -15.05 -1.28
N GLY A 70 -14.19 -14.00 -2.06
CA GLY A 70 -13.66 -12.73 -1.54
C GLY A 70 -12.15 -12.72 -1.26
N ILE A 71 -11.43 -13.79 -1.63
CA ILE A 71 -10.00 -13.93 -1.38
C ILE A 71 -9.20 -13.22 -2.48
N PRO A 72 -8.21 -12.36 -2.18
CA PRO A 72 -7.36 -11.74 -3.20
C PRO A 72 -6.54 -12.81 -3.94
N THR A 73 -6.93 -13.13 -5.18
CA THR A 73 -6.37 -14.28 -5.92
C THR A 73 -5.73 -13.87 -7.24
N TYR A 74 -6.39 -13.02 -8.02
CA TYR A 74 -5.93 -12.72 -9.39
C TYR A 74 -5.18 -11.39 -9.42
N VAL A 75 -3.90 -11.43 -9.80
CA VAL A 75 -3.04 -10.24 -9.95
C VAL A 75 -3.48 -9.43 -11.17
N LEU A 76 -3.49 -8.10 -11.05
CA LEU A 76 -3.92 -7.17 -12.10
C LEU A 76 -2.76 -6.41 -12.77
N ASN A 77 -1.59 -6.38 -12.16
CA ASN A 77 -0.39 -5.71 -12.69
C ASN A 77 0.73 -6.73 -12.95
N ASN A 78 1.31 -6.70 -14.16
CA ASN A 78 2.34 -7.66 -14.57
C ASN A 78 3.63 -7.59 -13.72
N ASN A 79 3.97 -6.40 -13.23
CA ASN A 79 5.16 -6.16 -12.40
C ASN A 79 4.78 -5.33 -11.17
N PRO A 80 5.43 -5.53 -10.01
CA PRO A 80 5.22 -4.69 -8.83
C PRO A 80 5.43 -3.21 -9.13
N ILE A 81 4.56 -2.35 -8.60
CA ILE A 81 4.67 -0.90 -8.73
C ILE A 81 5.51 -0.40 -7.55
N ARG A 82 6.79 -0.11 -7.80
CA ARG A 82 7.69 0.44 -6.77
C ARG A 82 7.48 1.93 -6.62
N TYR A 83 7.40 2.41 -5.38
CA TYR A 83 7.38 3.84 -5.07
C TYR A 83 8.33 4.18 -3.91
N ASN A 84 8.94 5.36 -3.99
CA ASN A 84 9.84 5.89 -2.98
C ASN A 84 9.07 6.69 -1.93
N VAL A 85 9.56 6.67 -0.71
CA VAL A 85 9.01 7.40 0.43
C VAL A 85 10.12 8.20 1.09
N SER A 86 9.87 9.49 1.31
CA SER A 86 10.80 10.40 1.98
C SER A 86 10.56 10.42 3.49
N LYS A 87 11.58 10.80 4.27
CA LYS A 87 11.47 10.98 5.73
C LYS A 87 10.34 11.92 6.13
N GLY A 88 9.47 11.48 7.03
CA GLY A 88 8.31 12.24 7.52
C GLY A 88 7.00 11.50 7.32
N ILE A 89 5.89 12.21 7.53
CA ILE A 89 4.53 11.70 7.26
C ILE A 89 4.04 12.37 5.98
N TYR A 90 3.75 11.57 4.95
CA TYR A 90 3.31 12.09 3.65
C TYR A 90 2.17 11.28 3.04
N GLU A 91 1.34 11.98 2.26
CA GLU A 91 0.47 11.36 1.29
C GLU A 91 1.24 11.16 -0.02
N ASN A 92 1.50 9.90 -0.39
CA ASN A 92 2.17 9.56 -1.63
C ASN A 92 1.11 9.32 -2.71
N ILE A 93 1.13 10.10 -3.78
CA ILE A 93 0.29 9.90 -4.97
C ILE A 93 1.11 9.12 -6.00
N ILE A 94 0.81 7.84 -6.16
CA ILE A 94 1.46 6.96 -7.11
C ILE A 94 0.64 6.92 -8.39
N ASP A 95 1.24 7.32 -9.52
CA ASP A 95 0.66 7.16 -10.85
C ASP A 95 0.73 5.68 -11.27
N VAL A 96 -0.43 5.12 -11.63
CA VAL A 96 -0.55 3.73 -12.12
C VAL A 96 -1.27 3.67 -13.47
N SER A 97 -1.47 4.80 -14.12
CA SER A 97 -2.20 4.90 -15.40
C SER A 97 -1.58 4.04 -16.51
N ASN A 98 -0.25 3.92 -16.52
CA ASN A 98 0.50 3.10 -17.49
C ASN A 98 0.19 1.59 -17.38
N TYR A 99 -0.36 1.13 -16.27
CA TYR A 99 -0.75 -0.27 -16.10
C TYR A 99 -2.14 -0.56 -16.70
N LEU A 100 -2.87 0.47 -17.15
CA LEU A 100 -4.17 0.38 -17.82
C LEU A 100 -5.19 -0.48 -17.05
N ILE A 101 -5.11 -0.44 -15.72
CA ILE A 101 -5.87 -1.34 -14.85
C ILE A 101 -7.32 -0.92 -14.85
N ARG A 102 -8.18 -1.82 -15.33
CA ARG A 102 -9.62 -1.64 -15.23
C ARG A 102 -10.11 -1.96 -13.84
N PHE A 103 -10.96 -1.10 -13.28
CA PHE A 103 -11.49 -1.37 -11.95
C PHE A 103 -12.34 -2.65 -11.99
N PRO A 104 -11.95 -3.71 -11.26
CA PRO A 104 -12.64 -5.00 -11.31
C PRO A 104 -14.04 -4.92 -10.68
N THR A 105 -15.03 -5.56 -11.33
CA THR A 105 -16.41 -5.62 -10.82
C THR A 105 -16.53 -6.35 -9.49
N LYS A 106 -15.61 -7.27 -9.20
CA LYS A 106 -15.50 -7.98 -7.92
C LYS A 106 -14.74 -7.18 -6.84
N GLY A 107 -14.31 -5.96 -7.14
CA GLY A 107 -13.56 -5.09 -6.24
C GLY A 107 -12.04 -5.28 -6.32
N LEU A 108 -11.31 -4.28 -5.83
CA LEU A 108 -9.88 -4.12 -5.98
C LEU A 108 -9.19 -4.24 -4.63
N PHE A 109 -8.19 -5.09 -4.53
CA PHE A 109 -7.24 -5.09 -3.41
C PHE A 109 -6.00 -4.32 -3.81
N ILE A 110 -5.62 -3.35 -2.98
CA ILE A 110 -4.31 -2.72 -3.04
C ILE A 110 -3.44 -3.35 -1.96
N VAL A 111 -2.44 -4.11 -2.37
CA VAL A 111 -1.48 -4.76 -1.48
C VAL A 111 -0.17 -3.97 -1.52
N VAL A 112 0.30 -3.52 -0.37
CA VAL A 112 1.58 -2.85 -0.22
C VAL A 112 2.52 -3.80 0.50
N ASN A 113 3.65 -4.09 -0.13
CA ASN A 113 4.69 -4.96 0.38
C ASN A 113 5.86 -4.12 0.92
N TRP A 114 6.20 -4.34 2.18
CA TRP A 114 7.41 -3.79 2.76
C TRP A 114 8.62 -4.62 2.30
N ILE A 115 9.64 -3.94 1.78
CA ILE A 115 10.82 -4.62 1.24
C ILE A 115 11.91 -4.71 2.31
N ASN A 116 12.21 -5.93 2.78
CA ASN A 116 13.24 -6.18 3.80
C ASN A 116 14.65 -6.10 3.20
N THR A 117 15.18 -4.88 3.10
CA THR A 117 16.56 -4.61 2.64
C THR A 117 17.22 -3.62 3.59
N ALA A 118 18.56 -3.60 3.62
CA ALA A 118 19.33 -2.67 4.45
C ALA A 118 18.92 -1.19 4.24
N LYS A 119 18.49 -0.82 3.02
CA LYS A 119 18.01 0.53 2.69
C LYS A 119 16.70 0.92 3.40
N ASN A 120 15.89 -0.07 3.78
CA ASN A 120 14.61 0.13 4.45
C ASN A 120 14.69 -0.13 5.96
N ILE A 121 15.88 -0.39 6.51
CA ILE A 121 16.07 -0.67 7.94
C ILE A 121 16.48 0.61 8.65
N SER A 122 15.69 1.02 9.63
CA SER A 122 16.02 2.10 10.57
C SER A 122 16.58 1.51 11.86
N ASN A 123 17.77 1.95 12.27
CA ASN A 123 18.29 1.68 13.61
C ASN A 123 17.77 2.78 14.55
N PHE A 124 17.30 2.40 15.73
CA PHE A 124 16.90 3.35 16.76
C PHE A 124 17.37 2.90 18.14
N SER A 125 17.54 3.85 19.05
CA SER A 125 17.84 3.58 20.45
C SER A 125 16.91 4.36 21.36
N TYR A 126 16.46 3.73 22.43
CA TYR A 126 15.62 4.37 23.45
C TYR A 126 16.10 4.00 24.86
N HIS A 127 15.86 4.91 25.80
CA HIS A 127 16.16 4.73 27.22
C HIS A 127 14.86 4.49 27.99
N ARG A 128 14.79 3.37 28.71
CA ARG A 128 13.69 3.08 29.64
C ARG A 128 14.20 2.77 31.06
N ARG A 129 15.36 2.12 31.16
CA ARG A 129 16.19 1.92 32.39
C ARG A 129 17.67 1.77 31.99
N GLU A 130 17.89 0.98 30.95
CA GLU A 130 19.17 0.85 30.23
C GLU A 130 18.98 1.31 28.77
N ARG A 131 20.08 1.40 28.02
CA ARG A 131 20.05 1.73 26.58
C ARG A 131 19.66 0.49 25.80
N PHE A 132 18.53 0.55 25.08
CA PHE A 132 18.13 -0.48 24.14
C PHE A 132 18.38 -0.01 22.72
N THR A 133 18.81 -0.92 21.85
CA THR A 133 18.91 -0.72 20.41
C THR A 133 17.95 -1.66 19.70
N GLY A 134 17.27 -1.16 18.69
CA GLY A 134 16.35 -1.94 17.87
C GLY A 134 16.38 -1.53 16.41
N THR A 135 15.76 -2.36 15.57
CA THR A 135 15.57 -2.11 14.15
C THR A 135 14.09 -2.06 13.80
N ALA A 136 13.72 -1.17 12.88
CA ALA A 136 12.38 -1.08 12.34
C ALA A 136 12.45 -1.10 10.81
N LEU A 137 11.50 -1.80 10.19
CA LEU A 137 11.33 -1.77 8.75
C LEU A 137 10.50 -0.55 8.35
N GLN A 138 10.97 0.18 7.36
CA GLN A 138 10.41 1.43 6.87
C GLN A 138 9.94 1.27 5.41
N PRO A 139 9.02 2.11 4.91
CA PRO A 139 8.26 3.12 5.65
C PRO A 139 7.06 2.49 6.36
N LEU A 140 6.66 2.96 7.54
CA LEU A 140 5.39 2.52 8.15
C LEU A 140 4.21 3.00 7.29
N ILE A 141 3.34 2.08 6.90
CA ILE A 141 2.10 2.39 6.18
C ILE A 141 1.04 2.66 7.22
N CYS A 142 0.29 3.76 7.09
CA CYS A 142 -0.62 4.22 8.13
C CYS A 142 -1.68 3.18 8.51
N THR A 143 -1.39 2.44 9.58
CA THR A 143 -2.30 2.09 10.66
C THR A 143 -2.01 3.04 11.82
N TYR A 144 -2.35 4.32 11.66
CA TYR A 144 -2.47 5.16 12.85
C TYR A 144 -3.73 4.67 13.59
N PRO A 145 -3.66 4.28 14.87
CA PRO A 145 -4.88 4.11 15.66
C PRO A 145 -5.74 5.38 15.67
#